data_AF-A0A1I3QRX8-F1
#
_entry.id   AF-A0A1I3QRX8-F1
#
_cell.length_a   1.000
_cell.length_b   1.000
_cell.length_c   1.000
_cell.angle_alpha   90.00
_cell.angle_beta   90.00
_cell.angle_gamma   90.00
#
_symmetry.space_group_name_H-M   'P 1'
#
loop_
_entity.id
_entity.type
_entity.pdbx_description
1 polymer ?
#
loop_
_entity_poly.entity_id
_entity_poly.type
_entity_poly.pdbx_seq_one_letter_code
_entity_poly.pdbx_strand_id
1 'polypeptide(L)'
;MTDRPRAPAASGAPPRRAAPAASGPMAEALAEVAGSGISQALAQQVERLFAEGPPGREALVEACIGCRDQIAERHPRLAGTLLDGLNRAGVREIVADGQRFDPRVHEAFGIEPTERPELHDVVAETVKRGYADGDRVIRVPQVAVYRHGAPGAGTAP
;
A
#
# COMPACT_ATOMS: atom_id res chain seq x y z
N MET A 1 41.75 -38.45 28.91
CA MET A 1 41.09 -37.38 29.69
C MET A 1 41.75 -36.08 29.26
N THR A 2 41.18 -35.22 28.43
CA THR A 2 39.77 -34.89 28.24
C THR A 2 39.54 -34.53 26.78
N ASP A 3 38.55 -35.22 26.21
CA ASP A 3 37.93 -34.96 24.91
C ASP A 3 37.40 -33.51 24.90
N ARG A 4 37.90 -32.68 23.97
CA ARG A 4 37.40 -31.33 23.76
C ARG A 4 36.50 -31.37 22.52
N PRO A 5 35.20 -31.04 22.63
CA PRO A 5 34.24 -31.31 21.57
C PRO A 5 34.52 -30.45 20.34
N ARG A 6 34.62 -31.15 19.21
CA ARG A 6 34.60 -30.64 17.83
C ARG A 6 33.30 -29.88 17.60
N ALA A 7 33.38 -28.56 17.45
CA ALA A 7 32.27 -27.75 16.98
C ALA A 7 31.86 -28.22 15.57
N PRO A 8 30.56 -28.49 15.31
CA PRO A 8 30.12 -28.79 13.97
C PRO A 8 30.20 -27.53 13.12
N ALA A 9 30.85 -27.66 11.97
CA ALA A 9 30.77 -26.71 10.88
C ALA A 9 29.30 -26.46 10.53
N ALA A 10 28.83 -25.24 10.73
CA ALA A 10 27.59 -24.76 10.15
C ALA A 10 27.80 -24.62 8.64
N SER A 11 27.57 -25.73 7.95
CA SER A 11 27.28 -25.78 6.52
C SER A 11 26.00 -24.99 6.24
N GLY A 12 25.97 -24.27 5.11
CA GLY A 12 24.73 -24.13 4.35
C GLY A 12 24.19 -22.71 4.13
N ALA A 13 24.63 -22.15 3.00
CA ALA A 13 23.86 -21.32 2.07
C ALA A 13 23.39 -19.90 2.49
N PRO A 14 23.44 -18.91 1.56
CA PRO A 14 22.54 -17.77 1.63
C PRO A 14 21.14 -18.19 1.14
N PRO A 15 20.06 -17.87 1.88
CA PRO A 15 18.73 -17.86 1.28
C PRO A 15 18.12 -16.44 1.48
N ARG A 16 17.51 -15.77 0.52
CA ARG A 16 16.93 -16.21 -0.75
C ARG A 16 17.04 -15.05 -1.72
N ARG A 17 17.52 -15.31 -2.94
CA ARG A 17 16.99 -14.60 -4.10
C ARG A 17 15.47 -14.77 -4.01
N ALA A 18 14.74 -13.71 -3.67
CA ALA A 18 13.29 -13.75 -3.50
C ALA A 18 12.72 -14.46 -4.73
N ALA A 19 11.99 -15.54 -4.48
CA ALA A 19 11.61 -16.48 -5.50
C ALA A 19 10.79 -15.77 -6.60
N PRO A 20 10.97 -16.13 -7.89
CA PRO A 20 10.15 -15.63 -8.99
C PRO A 20 8.64 -15.91 -8.82
N ALA A 21 8.24 -16.70 -7.81
CA ALA A 21 6.85 -17.00 -7.46
C ALA A 21 6.10 -15.85 -6.74
N ALA A 22 6.79 -14.90 -6.08
CA ALA A 22 6.12 -13.82 -5.35
C ALA A 22 5.63 -12.68 -6.27
N SER A 23 6.15 -12.59 -7.49
CA SER A 23 5.78 -11.59 -8.50
C SER A 23 4.61 -12.04 -9.39
N GLY A 24 4.39 -13.36 -9.50
CA GLY A 24 3.31 -13.96 -10.27
C GLY A 24 1.91 -13.38 -10.01
N PRO A 25 1.45 -13.27 -8.74
CA PRO A 25 0.09 -12.82 -8.46
C PRO A 25 -0.16 -11.35 -8.84
N MET A 26 0.86 -10.49 -8.77
CA MET A 26 0.74 -9.09 -9.18
C MET A 26 0.70 -8.95 -10.70
N ALA A 27 1.55 -9.71 -11.41
CA ALA A 27 1.54 -9.73 -12.87
C ALA A 27 0.21 -10.29 -13.43
N GLU A 28 -0.32 -11.35 -12.84
CA GLU A 28 -1.64 -11.91 -13.16
C GLU A 28 -2.75 -10.87 -12.96
N ALA A 29 -2.77 -10.18 -11.81
CA ALA A 29 -3.78 -9.17 -11.52
C ALA A 29 -3.72 -7.98 -12.49
N LEU A 30 -2.52 -7.50 -12.83
CA LEU A 30 -2.34 -6.45 -13.83
C LEU A 30 -2.80 -6.88 -15.23
N ALA A 31 -2.49 -8.12 -15.63
CA ALA A 31 -2.94 -8.67 -16.91
C ALA A 31 -4.47 -8.81 -16.97
N GLU A 32 -5.12 -9.24 -15.89
CA GLU A 32 -6.58 -9.32 -15.79
C GLU A 32 -7.22 -7.93 -15.92
N VAL A 33 -6.71 -6.94 -15.18
CA VAL A 33 -7.21 -5.57 -15.25
C VAL A 33 -6.99 -4.96 -16.65
N ALA A 34 -5.83 -5.19 -17.27
CA ALA A 34 -5.56 -4.77 -18.65
C ALA A 34 -6.53 -5.43 -19.65
N GLY A 35 -6.81 -6.72 -19.48
CA GLY A 35 -7.71 -7.49 -20.32
C GLY A 35 -9.21 -7.19 -20.12
N SER A 36 -9.57 -6.44 -19.07
CA SER A 36 -10.97 -6.13 -18.76
C SER A 36 -11.62 -5.10 -19.70
N GLY A 37 -10.81 -4.41 -20.53
CA GLY A 37 -11.30 -3.46 -21.54
C GLY A 37 -11.75 -2.10 -21.00
N ILE A 38 -11.56 -1.82 -19.70
CA ILE A 38 -12.01 -0.56 -19.06
C ILE A 38 -11.22 0.68 -19.51
N SER A 39 -9.97 0.51 -19.93
CA SER A 39 -9.08 1.60 -20.30
C SER A 39 -7.98 1.10 -21.22
N GLN A 40 -7.95 1.61 -22.46
CA GLN A 40 -6.85 1.32 -23.38
C GLN A 40 -5.52 1.87 -22.87
N ALA A 41 -5.53 3.04 -22.20
CA ALA A 41 -4.33 3.61 -21.62
C ALA A 41 -3.74 2.71 -20.52
N LEU A 42 -4.61 2.03 -19.75
CA LEU A 42 -4.18 1.08 -18.72
C LEU A 42 -3.58 -0.17 -19.33
N ALA A 43 -4.25 -0.74 -20.35
CA ALA A 43 -3.72 -1.89 -21.09
C ALA A 43 -2.34 -1.58 -21.70
N GLN A 44 -2.19 -0.43 -22.36
CA GLN A 44 -0.90 0.03 -22.91
C GLN A 44 0.18 0.28 -21.85
N GLN A 45 -0.20 0.72 -20.64
CA GLN A 45 0.77 0.87 -19.53
C GLN A 45 1.28 -0.50 -19.09
N VAL A 46 0.39 -1.47 -18.92
CA VAL A 46 0.74 -2.85 -18.55
C VAL A 46 1.61 -3.48 -19.65
N GLU A 47 1.21 -3.41 -20.91
CA GLU A 47 2.01 -3.94 -22.03
C GLU A 47 3.41 -3.33 -22.08
N ARG A 48 3.55 -2.01 -21.93
CA ARG A 48 4.86 -1.34 -21.90
C ARG A 48 5.72 -1.80 -20.73
N LEU A 49 5.12 -2.01 -19.56
CA LEU A 49 5.82 -2.52 -18.38
C LEU A 49 6.45 -3.90 -18.64
N PHE A 50 5.80 -4.74 -19.44
CA PHE A 50 6.29 -6.09 -19.79
C PHE A 50 7.15 -6.12 -21.07
N ALA A 51 7.20 -5.03 -21.85
CA ALA A 51 7.90 -4.99 -23.14
C ALA A 51 9.42 -5.13 -23.02
N GLU A 52 10.02 -4.63 -21.92
CA GLU A 52 11.46 -4.70 -21.65
C GLU A 52 11.88 -6.01 -20.95
N GLY A 53 10.95 -6.94 -20.75
CA GLY A 53 11.14 -8.19 -20.03
C GLY A 53 10.32 -8.27 -18.74
N PRO A 54 10.50 -9.32 -17.91
CA PRO A 54 9.74 -9.46 -16.67
C PRO A 54 10.09 -8.33 -15.71
N PRO A 55 9.12 -7.47 -15.33
CA PRO A 55 9.37 -6.34 -14.45
C PRO A 55 9.86 -6.82 -13.08
N GLY A 56 10.73 -6.00 -12.49
CA GLY A 56 11.13 -6.18 -11.10
C GLY A 56 9.94 -6.09 -10.15
N ARG A 57 10.10 -6.66 -8.96
CA ARG A 57 9.03 -6.69 -7.95
C ARG A 57 8.56 -5.27 -7.57
N GLU A 58 9.49 -4.33 -7.39
CA GLU A 58 9.15 -2.94 -7.06
C GLU A 58 8.27 -2.30 -8.13
N ALA A 59 8.62 -2.46 -9.41
CA ALA A 59 7.83 -1.93 -10.53
C ALA A 59 6.43 -2.55 -10.60
N LEU A 60 6.29 -3.86 -10.32
CA LEU A 60 4.97 -4.51 -10.24
C LEU A 60 4.12 -3.95 -9.10
N VAL A 61 4.72 -3.74 -7.93
CA VAL A 61 4.02 -3.19 -6.77
C VAL A 61 3.54 -1.76 -7.05
N GLU A 62 4.41 -0.91 -7.59
CA GLU A 62 4.06 0.46 -7.96
C GLU A 62 2.96 0.49 -9.03
N ALA A 63 3.07 -0.36 -10.05
CA ALA A 63 2.05 -0.47 -11.09
C ALA A 63 0.70 -0.92 -10.51
N CYS A 64 0.67 -1.96 -9.67
CA CYS A 64 -0.55 -2.42 -9.00
C CYS A 64 -1.19 -1.31 -8.15
N ILE A 65 -0.40 -0.64 -7.30
CA ILE A 65 -0.87 0.46 -6.44
C ILE A 65 -1.43 1.60 -7.30
N GLY A 66 -0.67 2.04 -8.32
CA GLY A 66 -1.09 3.13 -9.20
C GLY A 66 -2.32 2.81 -10.03
N CYS A 67 -2.45 1.59 -10.55
CA CYS A 67 -3.64 1.12 -11.25
C CYS A 67 -4.84 1.11 -10.31
N ARG A 68 -4.67 0.56 -9.10
CA ARG A 68 -5.73 0.46 -8.10
C ARG A 68 -6.22 1.84 -7.68
N ASP A 69 -5.33 2.78 -7.41
CA ASP A 69 -5.68 4.16 -7.04
C ASP A 69 -6.52 4.85 -8.14
N GLN A 70 -6.26 4.56 -9.43
CA GLN A 70 -7.01 5.15 -10.54
C GLN A 70 -8.42 4.54 -10.75
N ILE A 71 -8.60 3.26 -10.39
CA ILE A 71 -9.83 2.52 -10.69
C ILE A 71 -10.69 2.21 -9.45
N ALA A 72 -10.19 2.43 -8.24
CA ALA A 72 -10.86 2.04 -6.99
C ALA A 72 -12.31 2.53 -6.87
N GLU A 73 -12.56 3.79 -7.22
CA GLU A 73 -13.90 4.40 -7.12
C GLU A 73 -14.84 3.90 -8.23
N ARG A 74 -14.31 3.70 -9.44
CA ARG A 74 -15.12 3.38 -10.63
C ARG A 74 -15.36 1.88 -10.81
N HIS A 75 -14.39 1.07 -10.41
CA HIS A 75 -14.34 -0.37 -10.67
C HIS A 75 -13.86 -1.15 -9.42
N PRO A 76 -14.68 -1.19 -8.36
CA PRO A 76 -14.28 -1.79 -7.07
C PRO A 76 -13.91 -3.28 -7.18
N ARG A 77 -14.53 -4.02 -8.10
CA ARG A 77 -14.19 -5.44 -8.33
C ARG A 77 -12.75 -5.61 -8.84
N LEU A 78 -12.34 -4.82 -9.82
CA LEU A 78 -11.00 -4.88 -10.41
C LEU A 78 -9.93 -4.32 -9.45
N ALA A 79 -10.29 -3.30 -8.67
CA ALA A 79 -9.44 -2.83 -7.58
C ALA A 79 -9.22 -3.92 -6.52
N GLY A 80 -10.24 -4.74 -6.25
CA GLY A 80 -10.14 -5.95 -5.43
C GLY A 80 -9.13 -6.95 -6.00
N THR A 81 -9.20 -7.26 -7.29
CA THR A 81 -8.23 -8.15 -7.97
C THR A 81 -6.78 -7.67 -7.77
N LEU A 82 -6.51 -6.37 -7.93
CA LEU A 82 -5.18 -5.80 -7.71
C LEU A 82 -4.75 -5.90 -6.25
N LEU A 83 -5.65 -5.62 -5.31
CA LEU A 83 -5.38 -5.74 -3.88
C LEU A 83 -5.09 -7.19 -3.47
N ASP A 84 -5.83 -8.15 -4.01
CA ASP A 84 -5.61 -9.58 -3.76
C ASP A 84 -4.24 -10.02 -4.31
N GLY A 85 -3.86 -9.55 -5.51
CA GLY A 85 -2.53 -9.75 -6.08
C GLY A 85 -1.42 -9.20 -5.20
N LEU A 86 -1.58 -7.97 -4.70
CA LEU A 86 -0.67 -7.31 -3.75
C LEU A 86 -0.54 -8.10 -2.43
N ASN A 87 -1.67 -8.49 -1.84
CA ASN A 87 -1.72 -9.24 -0.59
C ASN A 87 -1.01 -10.59 -0.71
N ARG A 88 -1.25 -11.33 -1.80
CA ARG A 88 -0.58 -12.61 -2.10
C ARG A 88 0.92 -12.45 -2.29
N ALA A 89 1.37 -11.28 -2.78
CA ALA A 89 2.79 -10.94 -2.91
C ALA A 89 3.43 -10.44 -1.60
N GLY A 90 2.65 -10.25 -0.53
CA GLY A 90 3.11 -9.76 0.78
C GLY A 90 3.03 -8.24 0.97
N VAL A 91 2.38 -7.52 0.04
CA VAL A 91 2.10 -6.08 0.17
C VAL A 91 0.74 -5.89 0.83
N ARG A 92 0.71 -5.10 1.90
CA ARG A 92 -0.47 -4.84 2.72
C ARG A 92 -0.93 -3.39 2.54
N GLU A 93 -2.23 -3.22 2.37
CA GLU A 93 -2.89 -1.91 2.40
C GLU A 93 -2.99 -1.39 3.84
N ILE A 94 -2.82 -0.08 4.01
CA ILE A 94 -2.90 0.63 5.29
C ILE A 94 -4.06 1.63 5.20
N VAL A 95 -5.05 1.42 6.07
CA VAL A 95 -6.19 2.33 6.29
C VAL A 95 -6.18 2.72 7.75
N ALA A 96 -6.33 4.02 8.02
CA ALA A 96 -6.16 4.60 9.35
C ALA A 96 -7.46 5.15 9.95
N ASP A 97 -8.61 4.87 9.34
CA ASP A 97 -9.92 5.38 9.78
C ASP A 97 -10.18 5.07 11.25
N GLY A 98 -10.52 6.10 12.03
CA GLY A 98 -10.77 5.99 13.46
C GLY A 98 -9.52 5.78 14.33
N GLN A 99 -8.32 5.69 13.76
CA GLN A 99 -7.08 5.60 14.53
C GLN A 99 -6.62 6.99 15.01
N ARG A 100 -5.80 7.03 16.05
CA ARG A 100 -5.12 8.26 16.46
C ARG A 100 -4.16 8.71 15.35
N PHE A 101 -4.22 10.00 15.01
CA PHE A 101 -3.29 10.57 14.06
C PHE A 101 -1.86 10.55 14.61
N ASP A 102 -0.91 10.02 13.85
CA ASP A 102 0.51 10.04 14.16
C ASP A 102 1.28 10.52 12.91
N PRO A 103 1.94 11.69 12.96
CA PRO A 103 2.73 12.24 11.85
C PRO A 103 3.87 11.33 11.37
N ARG A 104 4.29 10.33 12.16
CA ARG A 104 5.36 9.39 11.80
C ARG A 104 4.88 8.33 10.81
N VAL A 105 3.58 8.03 10.81
CA VAL A 105 2.99 6.94 10.01
C VAL A 105 1.79 7.39 9.19
N HIS A 106 1.31 8.63 9.35
CA HIS A 106 0.20 9.22 8.61
C HIS A 106 0.61 10.56 8.00
N GLU A 107 0.10 10.86 6.80
CA GLU A 107 0.25 12.15 6.15
C GLU A 107 -1.08 12.92 6.26
N ALA A 108 -1.10 14.05 6.96
CA ALA A 108 -2.31 14.87 7.08
C ALA A 108 -2.59 15.60 5.77
N PHE A 109 -3.71 15.27 5.13
CA PHE A 109 -4.18 15.89 3.90
C PHE A 109 -5.27 16.93 4.14
N GLY A 110 -6.12 16.71 5.15
CA GLY A 110 -7.26 17.57 5.44
C GLY A 110 -7.63 17.60 6.91
N ILE A 111 -8.52 18.54 7.25
CA ILE A 111 -9.11 18.66 8.58
C ILE A 111 -10.62 18.48 8.44
N GLU A 112 -11.18 17.59 9.24
CA GLU A 112 -12.62 17.42 9.38
C GLU A 112 -13.08 18.05 10.70
N PRO A 113 -13.95 19.08 10.68
CA PRO A 113 -14.43 19.68 11.92
C PRO A 113 -15.29 18.68 12.71
N THR A 114 -15.20 18.69 14.04
CA THR A 114 -16.05 17.87 14.90
C THR A 114 -16.47 18.61 16.18
N GLU A 115 -17.71 18.40 16.61
CA GLU A 115 -18.20 18.88 17.92
C GLU A 115 -17.90 17.89 19.05
N ARG A 116 -17.33 16.73 18.74
CA ARG A 116 -17.01 15.67 19.71
C ARG A 116 -15.56 15.79 20.17
N PRO A 117 -15.28 16.20 21.42
CA PRO A 117 -13.92 16.37 21.92
C PRO A 117 -13.09 15.09 21.87
N GLU A 118 -13.72 13.93 22.07
CA GLU A 118 -13.05 12.64 22.06
C GLU A 118 -12.49 12.23 20.69
N LEU A 119 -12.99 12.82 19.60
CA LEU A 119 -12.50 12.60 18.25
C LEU A 119 -11.34 13.55 17.88
N HIS A 120 -10.97 14.50 18.73
CA HIS A 120 -9.83 15.40 18.44
C HIS A 120 -8.55 14.60 18.16
N ASP A 121 -7.87 14.92 17.05
CA ASP A 121 -6.67 14.24 16.54
C ASP A 121 -6.88 12.74 16.23
N VAL A 122 -8.11 12.35 15.91
CA VAL A 122 -8.45 11.03 15.34
C VAL A 122 -8.58 11.17 13.84
N VAL A 123 -8.13 10.17 13.09
CA VAL A 123 -8.33 10.11 11.64
C VAL A 123 -9.82 9.95 11.34
N ALA A 124 -10.37 10.92 10.62
CA ALA A 124 -11.74 10.91 10.14
C ALA A 124 -11.89 9.94 8.96
N GLU A 125 -11.00 10.06 7.99
CA GLU A 125 -11.04 9.26 6.76
C GLU A 125 -9.63 9.15 6.15
N THR A 126 -9.34 7.98 5.59
CA THR A 126 -8.19 7.71 4.74
C THR A 126 -8.50 8.13 3.31
N VAL A 127 -8.20 9.40 3.01
CA VAL A 127 -8.35 9.99 1.66
C VAL A 127 -7.54 9.22 0.62
N LYS A 128 -6.32 8.79 0.99
CA LYS A 128 -5.48 7.96 0.13
C LYS A 128 -4.86 6.84 0.94
N ARG A 129 -5.08 5.60 0.50
CA ARG A 129 -4.56 4.40 1.18
C ARG A 129 -3.04 4.38 1.22
N GLY A 130 -2.48 3.93 2.33
CA GLY A 130 -1.07 3.61 2.44
C GLY A 130 -0.80 2.17 1.99
N TYR A 131 0.48 1.85 1.75
CA TYR A 131 0.90 0.48 1.43
C TYR A 131 2.26 0.19 2.08
N ALA A 132 2.39 -1.03 2.61
CA ALA A 132 3.65 -1.55 3.11
C ALA A 132 3.95 -2.91 2.48
N ASP A 133 5.21 -3.12 2.16
CA ASP A 133 5.73 -4.33 1.57
C ASP A 133 6.66 -5.03 2.56
N GLY A 134 6.15 -6.08 3.19
CA GLY A 134 6.80 -6.65 4.36
C GLY A 134 6.91 -5.60 5.47
N ASP A 135 8.15 -5.18 5.76
CA ASP A 135 8.49 -4.15 6.76
C ASP A 135 8.79 -2.78 6.13
N ARG A 136 8.86 -2.69 4.80
CA ARG A 136 9.13 -1.44 4.09
C ARG A 136 7.82 -0.71 3.79
N VAL A 137 7.63 0.46 4.37
CA VAL A 137 6.53 1.35 3.98
C VAL A 137 6.83 1.93 2.59
N ILE A 138 5.93 1.68 1.64
CA ILE A 138 6.00 2.27 0.29
C ILE A 138 5.41 3.67 0.32
N ARG A 139 4.27 3.82 0.98
CA ARG A 139 3.55 5.08 1.13
C ARG A 139 2.74 5.06 2.42
N VAL A 140 2.83 6.11 3.22
CA VAL A 140 1.95 6.31 4.38
C VAL A 140 0.54 6.72 3.90
N PRO A 141 -0.54 6.32 4.59
CA PRO A 141 -1.87 6.79 4.24
C PRO A 141 -1.98 8.31 4.38
N GLN A 142 -2.64 8.94 3.40
CA GLN A 142 -3.09 10.31 3.51
C GLN A 142 -4.46 10.34 4.16
N VAL A 143 -4.60 11.18 5.18
CA VAL A 143 -5.75 11.16 6.08
C VAL A 143 -6.33 12.56 6.28
N ALA A 144 -7.65 12.62 6.40
CA ALA A 144 -8.34 13.74 7.03
C ALA A 144 -8.39 13.51 8.54
N VAL A 145 -8.09 14.53 9.33
CA VAL A 145 -8.03 14.43 10.80
C VAL A 145 -9.13 15.26 11.43
N TYR A 146 -9.86 14.66 12.37
CA TYR A 146 -10.84 15.38 13.17
C TYR A 146 -10.18 16.47 14.02
N ARG A 147 -10.66 17.70 13.89
CA ARG A 147 -10.31 18.81 14.78
C ARG A 147 -11.54 19.24 15.57
N HIS A 148 -11.48 19.00 16.87
CA HIS A 148 -12.41 19.60 17.83
C HIS A 148 -11.96 21.01 18.21
N GLY A 149 -12.85 21.99 18.03
CA GLY A 149 -12.54 23.43 18.09
C GLY A 149 -12.09 23.95 16.72
N ALA A 150 -12.71 24.98 16.13
CA ALA A 150 -13.11 26.23 16.76
C ALA A 150 -14.48 26.77 16.34
N PRO A 151 -15.24 27.43 17.22
CA PRO A 151 -16.10 28.53 16.83
C PRO A 151 -15.34 29.86 16.96
N GLY A 152 -14.98 30.45 15.82
CA GLY A 152 -14.68 31.89 15.71
C GLY A 152 -13.25 32.34 16.02
N ALA A 153 -12.50 32.71 14.99
CA ALA A 153 -11.75 33.96 15.07
C ALA A 153 -12.80 35.08 15.08
N GLY A 154 -13.11 35.61 16.27
CA GLY A 154 -14.02 36.73 16.39
C GLY A 154 -13.52 37.93 15.61
N THR A 155 -14.40 38.59 14.87
CA THR A 155 -14.53 40.06 14.80
C THR A 155 -15.87 40.38 14.15
N ALA A 156 -16.81 40.87 14.96
CA ALA A 156 -17.90 41.72 14.50
C ALA A 156 -17.35 43.13 14.19
N PRO A 157 -17.85 43.78 13.14
CA PRO A 157 -18.36 45.14 13.30
C PRO A 157 -19.83 45.28 12.92
#